data_AF-A0A2V7X2X6-F1
#
_entry.id   AF-A0A2V7X2X6-F1
#
_cell.length_a   1.000
_cell.length_b   1.000
_cell.length_c   1.000
_cell.angle_alpha   90.00
_cell.angle_beta   90.00
_cell.angle_gamma   90.00
#
_symmetry.space_group_name_H-M   'P 1'
#
loop_
_entity.id
_entity.type
_entity.pdbx_description
1 polymer ?
#
loop_
_entity_poly.entity_id
_entity_poly.type
_entity_poly.pdbx_seq_one_letter_code
_entity_poly.pdbx_strand_id
1 'polypeptide(L)'
;MQLTHAFKVNKNNEAQQLSFSATAINVLNQHAVVADWAGLNSQFTPNSFGQFSIFTGAPFYQQFETGYNPQAVATSSPVLLNSAYGQPNQWQISRSFRVSARFTW
;
A
#
# COMPACT_ATOMS: atom_id res chain seq x y z
N MET A 1 -14.82 8.53 1.12
CA MET A 1 -15.92 9.47 1.48
C MET A 1 -17.25 8.74 1.29
N GLN A 2 -18.19 8.87 2.21
CA GLN A 2 -19.53 8.29 2.12
C GLN A 2 -20.58 9.35 2.45
N LEU A 3 -21.60 9.45 1.60
CA LEU A 3 -22.76 10.31 1.76
C LEU A 3 -24.01 9.43 1.78
N THR A 4 -24.91 9.66 2.73
CA THR A 4 -26.18 8.93 2.82
C THR A 4 -27.29 9.92 3.12
N HIS A 5 -28.39 9.82 2.39
CA HIS A 5 -29.58 10.63 2.60
C HIS A 5 -30.84 9.79 2.41
N ALA A 6 -31.83 9.98 3.28
CA ALA A 6 -33.05 9.19 3.28
C ALA A 6 -34.29 10.07 3.38
N PHE A 7 -35.34 9.66 2.68
CA PHE A 7 -36.63 10.34 2.64
C PHE A 7 -37.71 9.42 3.19
N LYS A 8 -38.59 9.96 4.04
CA LYS A 8 -39.85 9.31 4.41
C LYS A 8 -40.74 9.28 3.17
N VAL A 9 -41.16 8.07 2.77
CA VAL A 9 -41.99 7.89 1.57
C VAL A 9 -43.48 7.95 1.92
N ASN A 10 -43.84 7.60 3.15
CA ASN A 10 -45.21 7.57 3.62
C ASN A 10 -45.40 8.43 4.86
N LYS A 11 -46.41 9.31 4.86
CA LYS A 11 -46.78 10.15 6.01
C LYS A 11 -47.44 9.35 7.15
N ASN A 12 -48.02 8.20 6.83
CA ASN A 12 -48.78 7.37 7.77
C ASN A 12 -47.96 6.18 8.30
N ASN A 13 -46.76 5.94 7.77
CA ASN A 13 -45.88 4.86 8.22
C ASN A 13 -44.41 5.30 8.14
N GLU A 14 -43.81 5.62 9.28
CA GLU A 14 -42.44 6.13 9.36
C GLU A 14 -41.36 5.08 9.05
N ALA A 15 -41.70 3.79 9.07
CA ALA A 15 -40.80 2.70 8.70
C ALA A 15 -40.53 2.65 7.19
N GLN A 16 -41.40 3.28 6.37
CA GLN A 16 -41.26 3.31 4.91
C GLN A 16 -40.34 4.44 4.47
N GLN A 17 -39.13 4.07 4.06
CA GLN A 17 -38.06 5.00 3.74
C GLN A 17 -37.30 4.61 2.48
N LEU A 18 -37.01 5.62 1.65
CA LEU A 18 -36.16 5.51 0.47
C LEU A 18 -34.83 6.18 0.81
N SER A 19 -33.76 5.41 0.78
CA SER A 19 -32.40 5.88 1.07
C SER A 19 -31.52 5.83 -0.16
N PHE A 20 -30.71 6.86 -0.34
CA PHE A 20 -29.67 6.97 -1.34
C PHE A 20 -28.32 7.06 -0.65
N SER A 21 -27.34 6.32 -1.15
CA SER A 21 -25.97 6.42 -0.68
C SER A 21 -25.00 6.50 -1.83
N ALA A 22 -24.00 7.37 -1.68
CA ALA A 22 -22.88 7.50 -2.58
C ALA A 22 -21.58 7.27 -1.81
N THR A 23 -20.80 6.30 -2.26
CA THR A 23 -19.47 6.01 -1.73
C THR A 23 -18.44 6.30 -2.80
N ALA A 24 -17.49 7.15 -2.45
CA ALA A 24 -16.42 7.57 -3.33
C ALA A 24 -15.07 7.25 -2.68
N ILE A 25 -14.25 6.45 -3.37
CA ILE A 25 -12.93 6.01 -2.92
C ILE A 25 -11.87 6.74 -3.74
N ASN A 26 -10.79 7.17 -3.08
CA ASN A 26 -9.65 7.86 -3.70
C ASN A 26 -10.05 9.15 -4.46
N VAL A 27 -11.05 9.90 -3.94
CA VAL A 27 -11.62 11.11 -4.58
C VAL A 27 -10.58 12.19 -4.84
N LEU A 28 -9.71 12.42 -3.85
CA LEU A 28 -8.68 13.45 -3.93
C LEU A 28 -7.42 12.98 -4.64
N ASN A 29 -7.43 11.79 -5.23
CA ASN A 29 -6.27 11.18 -5.84
C ASN A 29 -5.04 11.29 -4.93
N GLN A 30 -5.20 10.87 -3.67
CA GLN A 30 -4.09 10.89 -2.74
C GLN A 30 -3.06 9.89 -3.30
N HIS A 31 -2.01 10.42 -3.94
CA HIS A 31 -0.77 9.72 -4.27
C HIS A 31 -0.01 9.42 -2.98
N ALA A 32 -0.69 8.84 -2.00
CA ALA A 32 -0.06 8.28 -0.84
C ALA A 32 0.61 6.99 -1.33
N VAL A 33 1.90 7.10 -1.63
CA VAL A 33 2.74 5.95 -1.89
C VAL A 33 2.70 5.10 -0.62
N VAL A 34 1.97 3.98 -0.67
CA VAL A 34 1.81 3.09 0.50
C VAL A 34 3.07 2.22 0.67
N ALA A 35 3.80 2.00 -0.41
CA ALA A 35 5.08 1.30 -0.45
C ALA A 35 5.83 1.66 -1.74
N ASP A 36 7.15 1.52 -1.73
CA ASP A 36 7.99 1.55 -2.92
C ASP A 36 8.37 0.12 -3.35
N TRP A 37 8.69 -0.05 -4.62
CA TRP A 37 9.22 -1.32 -5.12
C TRP A 37 10.63 -1.57 -4.57
N ALA A 38 10.82 -2.67 -3.83
CA ALA A 38 12.10 -3.05 -3.24
C ALA A 38 12.70 -4.35 -3.83
N GLY A 39 12.29 -4.71 -5.05
CA GLY A 39 12.67 -5.97 -5.70
C GLY A 39 14.03 -5.93 -6.38
N LEU A 40 14.82 -6.99 -6.18
CA LEU A 40 16.10 -7.18 -6.86
C LEU A 40 15.91 -8.17 -8.02
N ASN A 41 16.63 -7.96 -9.12
CA ASN A 41 16.69 -8.95 -10.20
C ASN A 41 17.57 -10.13 -9.76
N SER A 42 17.27 -11.33 -10.27
CA SER A 42 18.02 -12.54 -9.92
C SER A 42 19.46 -12.46 -10.42
N GLN A 43 20.42 -12.51 -9.50
CA GLN A 43 21.86 -12.55 -9.77
C GLN A 43 22.56 -13.25 -8.62
N PHE A 44 23.55 -14.09 -8.93
CA PHE A 44 24.43 -14.64 -7.91
C PHE A 44 25.39 -13.55 -7.40
N THR A 45 25.32 -13.25 -6.10
CA THR A 45 26.31 -12.41 -5.40
C THR A 45 26.65 -13.04 -4.04
N PRO A 46 27.95 -13.28 -3.72
CA PRO A 46 28.34 -13.99 -2.49
C PRO A 46 27.88 -13.31 -1.19
N ASN A 47 27.97 -11.99 -1.12
CA ASN A 47 27.33 -11.15 -0.10
C ASN A 47 27.34 -9.69 -0.60
N SER A 48 26.16 -9.10 -0.75
CA SER A 48 26.01 -7.72 -1.23
C SER A 48 25.49 -6.76 -0.16
N PHE A 49 25.10 -7.28 1.01
CA PHE A 49 24.47 -6.49 2.06
C PHE A 49 25.35 -6.31 3.30
N GLY A 50 26.51 -6.96 3.33
CA GLY A 50 27.50 -6.73 4.38
C GLY A 50 28.88 -7.24 4.02
N GLN A 51 29.84 -6.96 4.91
CA GLN A 51 31.23 -7.37 4.74
C GLN A 51 31.49 -8.76 5.34
N PHE A 52 30.70 -9.13 6.34
CA PHE A 52 30.89 -10.36 7.10
C PHE A 52 30.00 -11.48 6.60
N SER A 53 30.51 -12.71 6.70
CA SER A 53 29.70 -13.93 6.49
C SER A 53 28.92 -14.25 7.75
N ILE A 54 27.82 -14.99 7.64
CA ILE A 54 27.09 -15.52 8.80
C ILE A 54 28.02 -16.31 9.74
N PHE A 55 29.06 -16.95 9.19
CA PHE A 55 30.06 -17.70 9.95
C PHE A 55 31.08 -16.83 10.68
N THR A 56 31.08 -15.50 10.48
CA THR A 56 31.99 -14.58 11.16
C THR A 56 31.53 -14.29 12.60
N GLY A 57 30.30 -14.66 12.98
CA GLY A 57 29.82 -14.56 14.36
C GLY A 57 29.48 -13.13 14.78
N ALA A 58 29.98 -12.68 15.94
CA ALA A 58 29.58 -11.41 16.56
C ALA A 58 29.64 -10.17 15.61
N PRO A 59 30.65 -9.99 14.74
CA PRO A 59 30.67 -8.89 13.78
C PRO A 59 29.54 -8.93 12.75
N PHE A 60 29.11 -10.13 12.34
CA PHE A 60 27.96 -10.30 11.46
C PHE A 60 26.68 -9.86 12.15
N TYR A 61 26.40 -10.39 13.36
CA TYR A 61 25.21 -10.00 14.12
C TYR A 61 25.20 -8.51 14.43
N GLN A 62 26.35 -7.94 14.81
CA GLN A 62 26.47 -6.50 15.03
C GLN A 62 26.11 -5.70 13.77
N GLN A 63 26.52 -6.11 12.57
CA GLN A 63 26.18 -5.40 11.34
C GLN A 63 24.68 -5.51 10.98
N PHE A 64 24.10 -6.70 11.10
CA PHE A 64 22.74 -6.95 10.61
C PHE A 64 21.65 -6.64 11.66
N GLU A 65 21.97 -6.62 12.96
CA GLU A 65 21.01 -6.38 14.04
C GLU A 65 21.03 -4.93 14.57
N THR A 66 22.05 -4.13 14.26
CA THR A 66 22.10 -2.71 14.68
C THR A 66 21.17 -1.79 13.88
N GLY A 67 20.49 -2.33 12.88
CA GLY A 67 19.64 -1.58 11.96
C GLY A 67 20.47 -0.82 10.93
N TYR A 68 20.23 -1.10 9.66
CA TYR A 68 20.84 -0.39 8.54
C TYR A 68 19.76 -0.03 7.53
N ASN A 69 20.06 0.91 6.63
CA ASN A 69 19.15 1.22 5.52
C ASN A 69 19.42 0.25 4.36
N PRO A 70 18.57 -0.77 4.13
CA PRO A 70 18.81 -1.77 3.08
C PRO A 70 18.75 -1.16 1.68
N GLN A 71 18.01 -0.06 1.49
CA GLN A 71 17.93 0.62 0.21
C GLN A 71 19.25 1.32 -0.13
N ALA A 72 19.86 2.01 0.86
CA ALA A 72 21.16 2.64 0.69
C ALA A 72 22.23 1.60 0.30
N VAL A 73 22.24 0.46 1.01
CA VAL A 73 23.16 -0.64 0.72
C VAL A 73 22.93 -1.22 -0.68
N ALA A 74 21.68 -1.50 -1.06
CA ALA A 74 21.35 -2.01 -2.38
C ALA A 74 21.77 -1.05 -3.51
N THR A 75 21.65 0.27 -3.31
CA THR A 75 22.09 1.27 -4.30
C THR A 75 23.61 1.42 -4.40
N SER A 76 24.35 1.11 -3.34
CA SER A 76 25.83 1.15 -3.32
C SER A 76 26.50 -0.16 -3.73
N SER A 77 25.73 -1.25 -3.76
CA SER A 77 26.24 -2.60 -4.00
C SER A 77 26.07 -3.03 -5.47
N PRO A 78 26.85 -4.03 -5.94
CA PRO A 78 26.80 -4.50 -7.33
C PRO A 78 25.57 -5.38 -7.64
N VAL A 79 24.46 -5.22 -6.91
CA VAL A 79 23.22 -5.95 -7.13
C VAL A 79 22.41 -5.31 -8.24
N LEU A 80 21.91 -6.12 -9.18
CA LEU A 80 21.01 -5.65 -10.21
C LEU A 80 19.64 -5.31 -9.61
N LEU A 81 19.34 -4.01 -9.55
CA LEU A 81 18.03 -3.51 -9.13
C LEU A 81 16.98 -3.79 -10.22
N ASN A 82 15.74 -4.09 -9.81
CA ASN A 82 14.63 -4.15 -10.74
C ASN A 82 14.40 -2.76 -11.39
N SER A 83 13.84 -2.72 -12.60
CA SER A 83 13.55 -1.46 -13.29
C SER A 83 12.55 -0.56 -12.55
N ALA A 84 11.72 -1.13 -11.68
CA ALA A 84 10.81 -0.40 -10.80
C ALA A 84 11.39 -0.12 -9.41
N TYR A 85 12.64 -0.47 -9.11
CA TYR A 85 13.21 -0.29 -7.76
C TYR A 85 13.19 1.18 -7.32
N GLY A 86 12.70 1.44 -6.10
CA GLY A 86 12.50 2.78 -5.56
C GLY A 86 11.38 3.58 -6.23
N GLN A 87 10.65 2.99 -7.19
CA GLN A 87 9.45 3.62 -7.75
C GLN A 87 8.25 3.32 -6.85
N PRO A 88 7.27 4.25 -6.79
CA PRO A 88 6.02 4.02 -6.10
C PRO A 88 5.35 2.72 -6.56
N ASN A 89 4.92 1.92 -5.60
CA ASN A 89 4.18 0.71 -5.89
C ASN A 89 2.87 1.07 -6.63
N GLN A 90 2.72 0.56 -7.85
CA GLN A 90 1.58 0.87 -8.72
C GLN A 90 0.26 0.20 -8.28
N TRP A 91 0.31 -0.65 -7.25
CA TRP A 91 -0.87 -1.24 -6.63
C TRP A 91 -1.60 -0.20 -5.76
N GLN A 92 -2.06 0.88 -6.39
CA GLN A 92 -2.92 1.88 -5.79
C GLN A 92 -4.38 1.49 -6.00
N ILE A 93 -5.22 1.72 -5.00
CA ILE A 93 -6.67 1.54 -5.15
C ILE A 93 -7.18 2.55 -6.20
N SER A 94 -7.71 2.04 -7.31
CA SER A 94 -8.31 2.85 -8.36
C SER A 94 -9.44 3.74 -7.81
N ARG A 95 -9.62 4.90 -8.43
CA ARG A 95 -10.76 5.78 -8.13
C ARG A 95 -12.05 5.01 -8.45
N SER A 96 -12.94 4.91 -7.48
CA SER A 96 -14.24 4.27 -7.69
C SER A 96 -15.36 5.08 -7.05
N PHE A 97 -16.49 5.07 -7.74
CA PHE A 97 -17.71 5.72 -7.31
C PHE A 97 -18.84 4.70 -7.36
N ARG A 98 -19.49 4.46 -6.23
CA ARG A 98 -20.64 3.56 -6.12
C ARG A 98 -21.83 4.37 -5.61
N VAL A 99 -22.94 4.28 -6.33
CA VAL A 99 -24.24 4.79 -5.89
C VAL A 99 -25.16 3.60 -5.65
N SER A 100 -25.96 3.68 -4.60
CA SER A 100 -27.03 2.70 -4.32
C SER A 100 -28.28 3.39 -3.80
N ALA A 101 -29.42 2.82 -4.16
CA ALA A 101 -30.72 3.16 -3.59
C ALA A 101 -31.27 1.94 -2.85
N ARG A 102 -31.83 2.16 -1.67
CA ARG A 102 -32.46 1.10 -0.86
C ARG A 102 -33.81 1.58 -0.35
N PHE A 103 -34.84 0.81 -0.66
CA PHE A 103 -36.17 0.95 -0.09
C PHE A 103 -36.32 0.00 1.11
N THR A 104 -36.90 0.50 2.19
CA THR A 104 -37.22 -0.28 3.40
C THR A 104 -38.71 -0.10 3.69
N TRP A 105 -39.40 -1.19 4.02
CA TRP A 105 -40.86 -1.25 4.21
C TRP A 105 -41.26 -1.28 5.68
#